data_AF-A0A7V3L0M2-F1
#
_entry.id   AF-A0A7V3L0M2-F1
#
_cell.length_a   1.000
_cell.length_b   1.000
_cell.length_c   1.000
_cell.angle_alpha   90.00
_cell.angle_beta   90.00
_cell.angle_gamma   90.00
#
_symmetry.space_group_name_H-M   'P 1'
#
loop_
_entity.id
_entity.type
_entity.pdbx_description
1 polymer ?
#
loop_
_entity_poly.entity_id
_entity_poly.type
_entity_poly.pdbx_seq_one_letter_code
_entity_poly.pdbx_strand_id
1 'polypeptide(L)'
;MKKLTIFIIIFLWLIPSILFAQGNKKENLLPISQETSACLDCHKDFTPGIVADWQKSLHSQITPSAALKKGEKARRISANKLPASLEGVVVGCFECHGLNPDKHKDNFDHLGFKINVVVSPKDCATCHPIEEKQFSGSKKAHAVGNLRQNPVYHTLVETIIGQKIMANSKIVTKKSSALTQQETCFACHGTEVKVLGLKEIETPMGMIEVPNFTNWPNQGVGRINPDGSRGACSSCHPRHQFSIAVARKPYSCAQCHLEPDVPAWNVYKESKHGNIYFSNYGKWNFQAVPWKVGIDFQAPTCAACHNSLITTPDGRVVAERTHDFGARLWVRLFGLIYSHPQPIQGDTSILKNKDGLPLPTAFTGEVAKGGLINEQEQAKRKNVMGKVCYQCHGTSWTHSHFAKMENTIKEVDSQILAATQLLLEAWKAGLAEGLPQGKNPFDETIEQMWIRQWLFYANSIKYSSAMTGAPDYATFKNGWWNLTENLQQMKDWIKLPKK
;
A
#
# COMPACT_ATOMS: atom_id res chain seq x y z
N MET A 1 -47.04 -76.96 6.42
CA MET A 1 -45.90 -77.45 7.22
C MET A 1 -45.07 -76.27 7.70
N LYS A 2 -45.04 -76.02 9.04
CA LYS A 2 -44.06 -75.23 9.84
C LYS A 2 -43.87 -73.74 9.43
N LYS A 3 -43.92 -72.69 10.27
CA LYS A 3 -43.83 -72.45 11.73
C LYS A 3 -44.32 -70.98 11.97
N LEU A 4 -45.18 -70.70 12.94
CA LEU A 4 -44.89 -70.11 14.28
C LEU A 4 -44.74 -68.55 14.22
N THR A 5 -45.75 -67.74 14.59
CA THR A 5 -46.03 -67.16 15.95
C THR A 5 -45.34 -65.78 16.13
N ILE A 6 -45.81 -64.74 16.84
CA ILE A 6 -47.09 -64.19 17.34
C ILE A 6 -46.67 -62.92 18.16
N PHE A 7 -47.55 -61.93 18.28
CA PHE A 7 -47.61 -60.80 19.27
C PHE A 7 -46.59 -59.65 19.10
N ILE A 8 -46.96 -58.37 18.91
CA ILE A 8 -48.02 -57.47 19.46
C ILE A 8 -47.86 -57.15 20.96
N ILE A 9 -47.29 -55.95 21.17
CA ILE A 9 -47.71 -54.85 22.07
C ILE A 9 -48.03 -55.23 23.52
N ILE A 10 -47.16 -54.80 24.44
CA ILE A 10 -47.43 -54.04 25.68
C ILE A 10 -46.11 -54.04 26.46
N PHE A 11 -45.38 -52.91 26.46
CA PHE A 11 -44.61 -52.45 27.62
C PHE A 11 -44.26 -50.98 27.40
N LEU A 12 -45.25 -50.13 27.69
CA LEU A 12 -45.02 -48.79 28.18
C LEU A 12 -44.33 -48.92 29.55
N TRP A 13 -43.39 -48.01 29.83
CA TRP A 13 -42.60 -47.79 31.05
C TRP A 13 -41.19 -48.41 31.06
N LEU A 14 -40.23 -47.52 31.33
CA LEU A 14 -38.77 -47.69 31.49
C LEU A 14 -37.93 -47.44 30.23
N ILE A 15 -37.85 -46.16 29.81
CA ILE A 15 -36.63 -45.63 29.20
C ILE A 15 -36.16 -44.46 30.07
N PRO A 16 -34.93 -44.50 30.62
CA PRO A 16 -34.44 -43.47 31.53
C PRO A 16 -34.26 -42.14 30.82
N SER A 17 -34.66 -41.10 31.53
CA SER A 17 -34.48 -39.67 31.24
C SER A 17 -32.99 -39.30 31.09
N ILE A 18 -32.39 -39.56 29.92
CA ILE A 18 -31.05 -39.08 29.57
C ILE A 18 -31.11 -38.44 28.20
N LEU A 19 -31.88 -37.37 28.04
CA LEU A 19 -31.91 -36.59 26.80
C LEU A 19 -32.39 -35.13 27.03
N PHE A 20 -31.98 -34.46 28.10
CA PHE A 20 -32.07 -32.99 28.19
C PHE A 20 -30.96 -32.44 29.09
N ALA A 21 -29.73 -32.50 28.58
CA ALA A 21 -28.64 -31.66 29.04
C ALA A 21 -27.73 -31.30 27.84
N GLN A 22 -28.32 -30.83 26.74
CA GLN A 22 -27.61 -29.87 25.92
C GLN A 22 -27.57 -28.58 26.73
N GLY A 23 -26.55 -28.46 27.56
CA GLY A 23 -26.19 -27.17 28.11
C GLY A 23 -25.99 -26.24 26.92
N ASN A 24 -26.91 -25.29 26.74
CA ASN A 24 -26.65 -24.09 25.97
C ASN A 24 -25.35 -23.52 26.53
N LYS A 25 -24.24 -23.74 25.84
CA LYS A 25 -23.08 -22.87 25.99
C LYS A 25 -23.67 -21.49 25.69
N LYS A 26 -23.92 -20.68 26.72
CA LYS A 26 -24.04 -19.25 26.57
C LYS A 26 -22.81 -18.86 25.78
N GLU A 27 -22.97 -18.59 24.49
CA GLU A 27 -21.96 -17.85 23.76
C GLU A 27 -21.79 -16.58 24.58
N ASN A 28 -20.61 -16.42 25.20
CA ASN A 28 -20.24 -15.17 25.83
C ASN A 28 -20.10 -14.16 24.69
N LEU A 29 -21.23 -13.60 24.27
CA LEU A 29 -21.29 -12.48 23.36
C LEU A 29 -20.45 -11.38 24.00
N LEU A 30 -19.39 -10.98 23.32
CA LEU A 30 -18.54 -9.90 23.81
C LEU A 30 -19.39 -8.63 23.90
N PRO A 31 -19.13 -7.75 24.89
CA PRO A 31 -19.92 -6.54 25.06
C PRO A 31 -19.84 -5.65 23.80
N ILE A 32 -20.99 -5.24 23.30
CA ILE A 32 -21.17 -4.27 22.21
C ILE A 32 -21.83 -3.03 22.84
N SER A 33 -21.48 -1.83 22.38
CA SER A 33 -22.13 -0.59 22.83
C SER A 33 -23.60 -0.52 22.38
N GLN A 34 -24.40 0.31 23.05
CA GLN A 34 -25.79 0.50 22.66
C GLN A 34 -25.90 1.12 21.25
N GLU A 35 -25.00 2.03 20.93
CA GLU A 35 -24.89 2.71 19.66
C GLU A 35 -24.54 1.74 18.53
N THR A 36 -23.52 0.89 18.71
CA THR A 36 -23.22 -0.16 17.71
C THR A 36 -24.35 -1.17 17.59
N SER A 37 -25.05 -1.52 18.67
CA SER A 37 -26.23 -2.39 18.58
C SER A 37 -27.30 -1.78 17.67
N ALA A 38 -27.64 -0.50 17.86
CA ALA A 38 -28.59 0.21 17.00
C ALA A 38 -28.12 0.27 15.53
N CYS A 39 -26.82 0.50 15.30
CA CYS A 39 -26.25 0.45 13.95
C CYS A 39 -26.47 -0.93 13.31
N LEU A 40 -26.18 -2.01 14.05
CA LEU A 40 -26.25 -3.38 13.56
C LEU A 40 -27.70 -3.82 13.29
N ASP A 41 -28.67 -3.38 14.08
CA ASP A 41 -30.08 -3.73 13.92
C ASP A 41 -30.64 -3.24 12.58
N CYS A 42 -30.11 -2.13 12.05
CA CYS A 42 -30.47 -1.62 10.73
C CYS A 42 -29.54 -2.14 9.62
N HIS A 43 -28.22 -2.03 9.81
CA HIS A 43 -27.25 -2.32 8.74
C HIS A 43 -27.14 -3.80 8.35
N LYS A 44 -27.66 -4.73 9.18
CA LYS A 44 -27.80 -6.14 8.80
C LYS A 44 -28.73 -6.32 7.59
N ASP A 45 -29.75 -5.48 7.48
CA ASP A 45 -30.76 -5.61 6.42
C ASP A 45 -30.37 -4.80 5.18
N PHE A 46 -29.82 -3.59 5.35
CA PHE A 46 -29.48 -2.71 4.21
C PHE A 46 -28.06 -2.86 3.68
N THR A 47 -27.11 -3.31 4.52
CA THR A 47 -25.71 -3.52 4.13
C THR A 47 -25.13 -4.82 4.71
N PRO A 48 -25.77 -5.99 4.47
CA PRO A 48 -25.39 -7.26 5.09
C PRO A 48 -23.91 -7.62 4.87
N GLY A 49 -23.34 -7.25 3.73
CA GLY A 49 -21.93 -7.47 3.43
C GLY A 49 -20.97 -6.72 4.36
N ILE A 50 -21.29 -5.48 4.76
CA ILE A 50 -20.49 -4.69 5.70
C ILE A 50 -20.51 -5.34 7.08
N VAL A 51 -21.69 -5.71 7.56
CA VAL A 51 -21.86 -6.34 8.87
C VAL A 51 -21.16 -7.70 8.91
N ALA A 52 -21.35 -8.54 7.89
CA ALA A 52 -20.70 -9.86 7.82
C ALA A 52 -19.17 -9.76 7.77
N ASP A 53 -18.63 -8.73 7.11
CA ASP A 53 -17.19 -8.52 7.03
C ASP A 53 -16.61 -8.01 8.36
N TRP A 54 -17.30 -7.07 9.02
CA TRP A 54 -16.95 -6.63 10.39
C TRP A 54 -17.01 -7.78 11.40
N GLN A 55 -18.02 -8.65 11.35
CA GLN A 55 -18.12 -9.81 12.25
C GLN A 55 -16.91 -10.76 12.13
N LYS A 56 -16.28 -10.83 10.97
CA LYS A 56 -15.04 -11.61 10.73
C LYS A 56 -13.75 -10.88 11.12
N SER A 57 -13.84 -9.62 11.54
CA SER A 57 -12.70 -8.82 11.97
C SER A 57 -12.22 -9.22 13.36
N LEU A 58 -10.97 -8.89 13.71
CA LEU A 58 -10.55 -8.98 15.10
C LEU A 58 -11.23 -7.90 15.96
N HIS A 59 -11.63 -6.78 15.36
CA HIS A 59 -12.28 -5.66 16.04
C HIS A 59 -13.64 -6.05 16.65
N SER A 60 -14.39 -6.97 16.04
CA SER A 60 -15.62 -7.53 16.60
C SER A 60 -15.41 -8.66 17.62
N GLN A 61 -14.18 -9.16 17.75
CA GLN A 61 -13.86 -10.41 18.47
C GLN A 61 -12.99 -10.18 19.71
N ILE A 62 -12.61 -8.94 20.02
CA ILE A 62 -11.85 -8.61 21.23
C ILE A 62 -12.12 -7.17 21.63
N THR A 63 -12.26 -6.93 22.94
CA THR A 63 -12.30 -5.56 23.46
C THR A 63 -10.89 -4.98 23.55
N PRO A 64 -10.71 -3.65 23.43
CA PRO A 64 -9.42 -3.00 23.64
C PRO A 64 -8.77 -3.35 24.99
N SER A 65 -9.54 -3.40 26.08
CA SER A 65 -9.01 -3.82 27.40
C SER A 65 -8.50 -5.26 27.42
N ALA A 66 -9.19 -6.19 26.75
CA ALA A 66 -8.71 -7.56 26.61
C ALA A 66 -7.45 -7.64 25.71
N ALA A 67 -7.37 -6.80 24.67
CA ALA A 67 -6.20 -6.71 23.81
C ALA A 67 -4.97 -6.18 24.55
N LEU A 68 -5.14 -5.20 25.46
CA LEU A 68 -4.05 -4.63 26.26
C LEU A 68 -3.44 -5.60 27.27
N LYS A 69 -4.21 -6.60 27.73
CA LYS A 69 -3.72 -7.67 28.61
C LYS A 69 -2.77 -8.64 27.92
N LYS A 70 -2.74 -8.68 26.58
CA LYS A 70 -1.78 -9.50 25.84
C LYS A 70 -0.38 -8.89 25.97
N GLY A 71 0.64 -9.74 26.00
CA GLY A 71 2.04 -9.29 26.01
C GLY A 71 2.34 -8.33 24.86
N GLU A 72 3.20 -7.34 25.10
CA GLU A 72 3.43 -6.20 24.20
C GLU A 72 3.73 -6.60 22.74
N LYS A 73 4.49 -7.67 22.53
CA LYS A 73 4.84 -8.18 21.20
C LYS A 73 3.71 -8.96 20.52
N ALA A 74 2.76 -9.48 21.29
CA ALA A 74 1.63 -10.28 20.81
C ALA A 74 0.34 -9.46 20.65
N ARG A 75 0.23 -8.31 21.34
CA ARG A 75 -0.92 -7.42 21.20
C ARG A 75 -0.90 -6.68 19.86
N ARG A 76 -2.10 -6.36 19.35
CA ARG A 76 -2.31 -5.62 18.10
C ARG A 76 -2.88 -4.21 18.34
N ILE A 77 -2.70 -3.71 19.56
CA ILE A 77 -3.09 -2.38 20.01
C ILE A 77 -1.83 -1.72 20.59
N SER A 78 -1.63 -0.43 20.31
CA SER A 78 -0.41 0.29 20.70
C SER A 78 -0.66 1.49 21.62
N ALA A 79 -1.91 1.85 21.86
CA ALA A 79 -2.28 2.83 22.87
C ALA A 79 -1.93 2.32 24.28
N ASN A 80 -1.47 3.23 25.15
CA ASN A 80 -1.25 2.93 26.57
C ASN A 80 -2.46 3.30 27.43
N LYS A 81 -3.28 4.24 26.97
CA LYS A 81 -4.51 4.69 27.62
C LYS A 81 -5.59 4.82 26.57
N LEU A 82 -6.80 4.40 26.91
CA LEU A 82 -7.96 4.45 26.04
C LEU A 82 -9.03 5.39 26.64
N PRO A 83 -9.91 5.95 25.81
CA PRO A 83 -11.15 6.53 26.32
C PRO A 83 -11.99 5.46 27.02
N ALA A 84 -12.58 5.79 28.16
CA ALA A 84 -13.38 4.86 28.96
C ALA A 84 -14.53 4.23 28.17
N SER A 85 -15.10 4.97 27.21
CA SER A 85 -16.16 4.50 26.31
C SER A 85 -15.74 3.33 25.40
N LEU A 86 -14.44 3.17 25.11
CA LEU A 86 -13.94 2.14 24.20
C LEU A 86 -13.38 0.91 24.93
N GLU A 87 -13.04 1.02 26.21
CA GLU A 87 -12.30 -0.02 26.94
C GLU A 87 -13.07 -1.34 27.05
N GLY A 88 -14.34 -1.24 27.42
CA GLY A 88 -15.19 -2.37 27.81
C GLY A 88 -15.93 -3.06 26.67
N VAL A 89 -15.96 -2.47 25.49
CA VAL A 89 -16.74 -2.94 24.33
C VAL A 89 -15.83 -3.35 23.18
N VAL A 90 -16.35 -4.16 22.26
CA VAL A 90 -15.66 -4.43 20.99
C VAL A 90 -15.63 -3.16 20.13
N VAL A 91 -14.70 -3.10 19.18
CA VAL A 91 -14.62 -1.96 18.24
C VAL A 91 -15.68 -2.18 17.15
N GLY A 92 -16.88 -1.66 17.40
CA GLY A 92 -18.04 -1.72 16.52
C GLY A 92 -18.12 -0.60 15.50
N CYS A 93 -19.31 -0.41 14.94
CA CYS A 93 -19.62 0.64 13.97
C CYS A 93 -19.38 2.03 14.58
N PHE A 94 -19.98 2.29 15.75
CA PHE A 94 -19.93 3.59 16.40
C PHE A 94 -18.57 3.89 17.01
N GLU A 95 -17.85 2.88 17.50
CA GLU A 95 -16.50 3.02 18.05
C GLU A 95 -15.45 3.48 17.03
N CYS A 96 -15.79 3.45 15.72
CA CYS A 96 -14.98 4.05 14.65
C CYS A 96 -15.65 5.29 14.07
N HIS A 97 -16.91 5.16 13.64
CA HIS A 97 -17.60 6.23 12.91
C HIS A 97 -18.05 7.39 13.80
N GLY A 98 -18.21 7.19 15.10
CA GLY A 98 -18.58 8.23 16.08
C GLY A 98 -17.39 8.94 16.73
N LEU A 99 -16.15 8.63 16.33
CA LEU A 99 -14.97 9.23 16.94
C LEU A 99 -14.72 10.67 16.48
N ASN A 100 -14.19 11.48 17.39
CA ASN A 100 -13.67 12.82 17.10
C ASN A 100 -14.61 13.73 16.25
N PRO A 101 -15.93 13.79 16.52
CA PRO A 101 -16.89 14.44 15.62
C PRO A 101 -16.50 15.89 15.27
N ASP A 102 -16.01 16.66 16.25
CA ASP A 102 -15.60 18.05 16.07
C ASP A 102 -14.38 18.24 15.14
N LYS A 103 -13.66 17.17 14.82
CA LYS A 103 -12.51 17.18 13.89
C LYS A 103 -12.90 16.83 12.46
N HIS A 104 -14.08 16.28 12.26
CA HIS A 104 -14.54 15.77 10.97
C HIS A 104 -15.49 16.73 10.29
N LYS A 105 -15.10 17.22 9.12
CA LYS A 105 -15.97 18.05 8.27
C LYS A 105 -17.13 17.25 7.65
N ASP A 106 -17.03 15.93 7.67
CA ASP A 106 -18.05 15.00 7.18
C ASP A 106 -18.92 14.42 8.29
N ASN A 107 -18.83 14.95 9.51
CA ASN A 107 -19.73 14.58 10.59
C ASN A 107 -21.16 15.02 10.28
N PHE A 108 -22.12 14.12 10.39
CA PHE A 108 -23.53 14.39 10.14
C PHE A 108 -24.44 13.58 11.08
N ASP A 109 -25.71 13.98 11.18
CA ASP A 109 -26.71 13.18 11.88
C ASP A 109 -27.13 11.99 11.03
N HIS A 110 -27.08 10.80 11.61
CA HIS A 110 -27.59 9.59 11.00
C HIS A 110 -28.42 8.82 12.01
N LEU A 111 -29.75 9.01 11.93
CA LEU A 111 -30.73 8.35 12.79
C LEU A 111 -30.49 8.63 14.29
N GLY A 112 -30.18 9.88 14.64
CA GLY A 112 -29.94 10.30 16.02
C GLY A 112 -28.51 10.08 16.54
N PHE A 113 -27.61 9.57 15.69
CA PHE A 113 -26.18 9.45 16.00
C PHE A 113 -25.36 10.42 15.15
N LYS A 114 -24.37 11.08 15.75
CA LYS A 114 -23.37 11.85 15.02
C LYS A 114 -22.25 10.94 14.54
N ILE A 115 -22.13 10.76 13.23
CA ILE A 115 -21.14 9.88 12.63
C ILE A 115 -20.36 10.57 11.50
N ASN A 116 -19.15 10.11 11.26
CA ASN A 116 -18.30 10.46 10.13
C ASN A 116 -18.33 9.31 9.13
N VAL A 117 -18.44 9.59 7.84
CA VAL A 117 -18.36 8.53 6.81
C VAL A 117 -16.91 8.07 6.64
N VAL A 118 -15.97 9.01 6.67
CA VAL A 118 -14.54 8.78 6.43
C VAL A 118 -13.81 8.63 7.76
N VAL A 119 -13.67 7.40 8.23
CA VAL A 119 -12.76 7.06 9.35
C VAL A 119 -11.32 7.30 8.90
N SER A 120 -10.63 8.20 9.59
CA SER A 120 -9.30 8.69 9.22
C SER A 120 -8.18 7.98 10.00
N PRO A 121 -6.90 8.16 9.61
CA PRO A 121 -5.77 7.77 10.44
C PRO A 121 -5.83 8.32 11.87
N LYS A 122 -6.36 9.54 12.09
CA LYS A 122 -6.46 10.12 13.44
C LYS A 122 -7.49 9.42 14.31
N ASP A 123 -8.56 8.88 13.73
CA ASP A 123 -9.47 8.00 14.46
C ASP A 123 -8.77 6.69 14.86
N CYS A 124 -8.04 6.09 13.91
CA CYS A 124 -7.26 4.88 14.16
C CYS A 124 -6.22 5.10 15.27
N ALA A 125 -5.63 6.29 15.36
CA ALA A 125 -4.62 6.66 16.37
C ALA A 125 -5.15 6.62 17.80
N THR A 126 -6.48 6.63 18.00
CA THR A 126 -7.09 6.44 19.33
C THR A 126 -6.65 5.12 19.97
N CYS A 127 -6.54 4.05 19.16
CA CYS A 127 -6.11 2.72 19.61
C CYS A 127 -4.71 2.34 19.07
N HIS A 128 -4.29 2.91 17.93
CA HIS A 128 -3.07 2.57 17.20
C HIS A 128 -2.12 3.77 16.98
N PRO A 129 -1.72 4.52 18.03
CA PRO A 129 -0.92 5.74 17.87
C PRO A 129 0.49 5.49 17.32
N ILE A 130 1.08 4.32 17.57
CA ILE A 130 2.42 3.98 17.04
C ILE A 130 2.35 3.79 15.53
N GLU A 131 1.38 3.01 15.06
CA GLU A 131 1.18 2.75 13.63
C GLU A 131 0.82 4.02 12.86
N GLU A 132 -0.05 4.87 13.41
CA GLU A 132 -0.39 6.16 12.78
C GLU A 132 0.83 7.09 12.71
N LYS A 133 1.62 7.21 13.77
CA LYS A 133 2.82 8.06 13.79
C LYS A 133 3.87 7.59 12.78
N GLN A 134 4.07 6.27 12.69
CA GLN A 134 4.97 5.68 11.69
C GLN A 134 4.48 5.94 10.26
N PHE A 135 3.17 5.78 10.01
CA PHE A 135 2.61 5.96 8.67
C PHE A 135 2.56 7.42 8.24
N SER A 136 2.08 8.32 9.11
CA SER A 136 1.85 9.74 8.79
C SER A 136 3.11 10.49 8.38
N GLY A 137 4.27 10.13 8.93
CA GLY A 137 5.58 10.67 8.52
C GLY A 137 6.19 10.01 7.28
N SER A 138 5.58 8.95 6.76
CA SER A 138 6.13 8.16 5.66
C SER A 138 5.88 8.78 4.28
N LYS A 139 6.66 8.35 3.29
CA LYS A 139 6.44 8.76 1.88
C LYS A 139 5.06 8.37 1.34
N LYS A 140 4.43 7.32 1.91
CA LYS A 140 3.10 6.87 1.50
C LYS A 140 2.03 7.86 1.93
N ALA A 141 2.05 8.34 3.18
CA ALA A 141 1.12 9.38 3.63
C ALA A 141 1.27 10.69 2.84
N HIS A 142 2.48 11.00 2.37
CA HIS A 142 2.76 12.18 1.57
C HIS A 142 2.59 11.97 0.05
N ALA A 143 2.11 10.81 -0.41
CA ALA A 143 2.18 10.43 -1.83
C ALA A 143 1.46 11.38 -2.80
N VAL A 144 0.28 11.90 -2.43
CA VAL A 144 -0.44 12.90 -3.26
C VAL A 144 0.29 14.24 -3.29
N GLY A 145 0.82 14.67 -2.14
CA GLY A 145 1.58 15.92 -2.02
C GLY A 145 2.87 15.86 -2.82
N ASN A 146 3.63 14.78 -2.66
CA ASN A 146 4.85 14.51 -3.42
C ASN A 146 4.61 14.56 -4.94
N LEU A 147 3.45 14.12 -5.42
CA LEU A 147 3.12 14.11 -6.85
C LEU A 147 2.57 15.46 -7.36
N ARG A 148 1.76 16.16 -6.56
CA ARG A 148 1.11 17.43 -6.96
C ARG A 148 1.96 18.67 -6.71
N GLN A 149 2.69 18.70 -5.61
CA GLN A 149 3.46 19.88 -5.18
C GLN A 149 4.86 19.91 -5.80
N ASN A 150 5.31 18.77 -6.35
CA ASN A 150 6.52 18.72 -7.15
C ASN A 150 6.22 19.13 -8.60
N PRO A 151 6.65 20.31 -9.08
CA PRO A 151 6.37 20.75 -10.44
C PRO A 151 6.86 19.79 -11.51
N VAL A 152 8.02 19.13 -11.33
CA VAL A 152 8.54 18.17 -12.32
C VAL A 152 7.63 16.96 -12.42
N TYR A 153 7.24 16.37 -11.28
CA TYR A 153 6.35 15.20 -11.29
C TYR A 153 4.94 15.56 -11.72
N HIS A 154 4.45 16.73 -11.32
CA HIS A 154 3.12 17.18 -11.70
C HIS A 154 3.02 17.44 -13.21
N THR A 155 4.06 18.01 -13.83
CA THR A 155 4.14 18.13 -15.29
C THR A 155 4.10 16.76 -15.96
N LEU A 156 4.83 15.76 -15.45
CA LEU A 156 4.75 14.39 -15.98
C LEU A 156 3.33 13.80 -15.87
N VAL A 157 2.65 14.01 -14.73
CA VAL A 157 1.24 13.58 -14.56
C VAL A 157 0.36 14.22 -15.63
N GLU A 158 0.36 15.54 -15.75
CA GLU A 158 -0.51 16.24 -16.72
C GLU A 158 -0.16 15.88 -18.17
N THR A 159 1.10 15.57 -18.48
CA THR A 159 1.49 15.06 -19.80
C THR A 159 0.91 13.68 -20.10
N ILE A 160 0.82 12.80 -19.10
CA ILE A 160 0.31 11.43 -19.26
C ILE A 160 -1.22 11.40 -19.34
N ILE A 161 -1.90 12.09 -18.42
CA ILE A 161 -3.36 11.97 -18.26
C ILE A 161 -4.13 13.14 -18.88
N GLY A 162 -3.43 14.14 -19.39
CA GLY A 162 -4.03 15.24 -20.14
C GLY A 162 -4.69 14.76 -21.43
N GLN A 163 -5.87 15.29 -21.72
CA GLN A 163 -6.62 14.94 -22.92
C GLN A 163 -5.96 15.57 -24.15
N LYS A 164 -5.43 14.74 -25.04
CA LYS A 164 -4.85 15.19 -26.32
C LYS A 164 -5.97 15.38 -27.34
N ILE A 165 -6.09 16.58 -27.91
CA ILE A 165 -7.06 16.89 -28.96
C ILE A 165 -6.37 17.55 -30.16
N MET A 166 -6.97 17.45 -31.33
CA MET A 166 -6.55 18.20 -32.51
C MET A 166 -7.19 19.60 -32.50
N ALA A 167 -6.35 20.64 -32.58
CA ALA A 167 -6.78 22.03 -32.77
C ALA A 167 -5.83 22.71 -33.74
N ASN A 168 -6.36 23.33 -34.81
CA ASN A 168 -5.57 24.04 -35.84
C ASN A 168 -4.39 23.20 -36.39
N SER A 169 -4.66 21.93 -36.73
CA SER A 169 -3.66 20.96 -37.22
C SER A 169 -2.50 20.66 -36.26
N LYS A 170 -2.66 20.98 -34.96
CA LYS A 170 -1.71 20.64 -33.89
C LYS A 170 -2.39 19.81 -32.82
N ILE A 171 -1.63 18.92 -32.19
CA ILE A 171 -2.06 18.24 -30.97
C ILE A 171 -1.88 19.23 -29.82
N VAL A 172 -2.95 19.49 -29.07
CA VAL A 172 -2.93 20.29 -27.84
C VAL A 172 -3.42 19.46 -26.66
N THR A 173 -2.81 19.69 -25.50
CA THR A 173 -3.14 18.98 -24.27
C THR A 173 -4.11 19.81 -23.43
N LYS A 174 -5.30 19.26 -23.16
CA LYS A 174 -6.26 19.80 -22.19
C LYS A 174 -6.09 19.12 -20.84
N LYS A 175 -6.40 19.86 -19.77
CA LYS A 175 -6.35 19.36 -18.39
C LYS A 175 -7.27 18.14 -18.22
N SER A 176 -6.78 17.18 -17.45
CA SER A 176 -7.55 15.98 -17.07
C SER A 176 -8.76 16.30 -16.17
N SER A 177 -9.83 15.52 -16.29
CA SER A 177 -10.98 15.63 -15.39
C SER A 177 -10.65 15.08 -13.99
N ALA A 178 -11.40 15.51 -12.96
CA ALA A 178 -11.24 14.95 -11.61
C ALA A 178 -11.51 13.44 -11.55
N LEU A 179 -12.36 12.91 -12.43
CA LEU A 179 -12.64 11.48 -12.54
C LEU A 179 -11.46 10.72 -13.18
N THR A 180 -10.89 11.26 -14.26
CA THR A 180 -9.66 10.72 -14.88
C THR A 180 -8.50 10.69 -13.88
N GLN A 181 -8.35 11.76 -13.10
CA GLN A 181 -7.36 11.84 -12.03
C GLN A 181 -7.56 10.73 -10.98
N GLN A 182 -8.80 10.49 -10.56
CA GLN A 182 -9.16 9.44 -9.61
C GLN A 182 -8.91 8.03 -10.12
N GLU A 183 -9.11 7.79 -11.42
CA GLU A 183 -8.94 6.47 -12.04
C GLU A 183 -7.47 6.11 -12.29
N THR A 184 -6.59 7.11 -12.37
CA THR A 184 -5.19 6.94 -12.80
C THR A 184 -4.22 7.12 -11.63
N CYS A 185 -3.36 8.15 -11.65
CA CYS A 185 -2.28 8.33 -10.69
C CYS A 185 -2.80 8.44 -9.24
N PHE A 186 -3.93 9.13 -9.06
CA PHE A 186 -4.48 9.40 -7.74
C PHE A 186 -5.33 8.25 -7.18
N ALA A 187 -5.60 7.20 -7.97
CA ALA A 187 -6.12 5.92 -7.45
C ALA A 187 -5.15 5.33 -6.42
N CYS A 188 -3.86 5.32 -6.77
CA CYS A 188 -2.78 4.80 -5.93
C CYS A 188 -2.22 5.85 -4.96
N HIS A 189 -2.00 7.08 -5.43
CA HIS A 189 -1.35 8.14 -4.63
C HIS A 189 -2.30 8.84 -3.65
N GLY A 190 -3.60 8.81 -3.92
CA GLY A 190 -4.63 9.43 -3.09
C GLY A 190 -5.15 10.74 -3.65
N THR A 191 -6.35 11.12 -3.22
CA THR A 191 -7.01 12.39 -3.56
C THR A 191 -7.17 13.29 -2.34
N GLU A 192 -7.57 14.54 -2.56
CA GLU A 192 -8.08 15.40 -1.48
C GLU A 192 -9.60 15.28 -1.42
N VAL A 193 -10.10 14.67 -0.34
CA VAL A 193 -11.53 14.49 -0.12
C VAL A 193 -12.11 15.76 0.50
N LYS A 194 -13.06 16.40 -0.19
CA LYS A 194 -13.76 17.59 0.32
C LYS A 194 -15.24 17.32 0.50
N VAL A 195 -15.80 17.91 1.55
CA VAL A 195 -17.24 17.88 1.85
C VAL A 195 -17.85 19.17 1.31
N LEU A 196 -18.87 19.05 0.47
CA LEU A 196 -19.57 20.18 -0.16
C LEU A 196 -20.86 20.57 0.59
N GLY A 197 -21.20 19.85 1.65
CA GLY A 197 -22.48 19.94 2.35
C GLY A 197 -23.13 18.56 2.46
N LEU A 198 -24.44 18.54 2.71
CA LEU A 198 -25.25 17.32 2.64
C LEU A 198 -25.89 17.20 1.25
N LYS A 199 -26.27 15.98 0.90
CA LYS A 199 -27.15 15.69 -0.24
C LYS A 199 -28.18 14.65 0.19
N GLU A 200 -29.36 14.76 -0.37
CA GLU A 200 -30.38 13.72 -0.24
C GLU A 200 -30.07 12.57 -1.19
N ILE A 201 -30.30 11.34 -0.71
CA ILE A 201 -30.25 10.12 -1.50
C ILE A 201 -31.50 9.28 -1.21
N GLU A 202 -31.97 8.57 -2.22
CA GLU A 202 -33.04 7.59 -2.08
C GLU A 202 -32.46 6.26 -1.57
N THR A 203 -33.12 5.68 -0.58
CA THR A 203 -32.79 4.35 -0.03
C THR A 203 -34.07 3.52 0.10
N PRO A 204 -33.98 2.20 0.32
CA PRO A 204 -35.16 1.40 0.58
C PRO A 204 -35.96 1.80 1.84
N MET A 205 -35.40 2.65 2.72
CA MET A 205 -36.10 3.23 3.88
C MET A 205 -36.75 4.59 3.58
N GLY A 206 -36.59 5.11 2.36
CA GLY A 206 -36.94 6.47 1.97
C GLY A 206 -35.72 7.37 1.77
N MET A 207 -35.98 8.67 1.68
CA MET A 207 -34.94 9.67 1.48
C MET A 207 -34.14 9.88 2.78
N ILE A 208 -32.81 9.92 2.66
CA ILE A 208 -31.92 10.28 3.78
C ILE A 208 -30.90 11.32 3.30
N GLU A 209 -30.42 12.16 4.22
CA GLU A 209 -29.29 13.05 3.97
C GLU A 209 -27.96 12.36 4.28
N VAL A 210 -26.99 12.52 3.39
CA VAL A 210 -25.61 12.03 3.56
C VAL A 210 -24.61 13.11 3.15
N PRO A 211 -23.36 13.08 3.65
CA PRO A 211 -22.35 14.02 3.19
C PRO A 211 -22.09 13.92 1.69
N ASN A 212 -22.05 15.07 1.03
CA ASN A 212 -21.73 15.20 -0.39
C ASN A 212 -20.23 15.40 -0.56
N PHE A 213 -19.56 14.39 -1.10
CA PHE A 213 -18.10 14.39 -1.28
C PHE A 213 -17.66 14.73 -2.71
N THR A 214 -16.49 15.34 -2.82
CA THR A 214 -15.68 15.31 -4.05
C THR A 214 -14.47 14.40 -3.87
N ASN A 215 -14.01 13.84 -4.99
CA ASN A 215 -12.85 12.96 -5.06
C ASN A 215 -12.92 11.71 -4.16
N TRP A 216 -14.14 11.21 -3.94
CA TRP A 216 -14.50 10.02 -3.17
C TRP A 216 -15.38 9.11 -4.03
N PRO A 217 -15.23 7.77 -3.98
CA PRO A 217 -14.36 6.98 -3.10
C PRO A 217 -12.89 6.99 -3.51
N ASN A 218 -11.99 7.00 -2.52
CA ASN A 218 -10.56 6.86 -2.76
C ASN A 218 -9.86 6.14 -1.59
N GLN A 219 -8.90 5.27 -1.90
CA GLN A 219 -8.11 4.52 -0.91
C GLN A 219 -6.61 4.61 -1.21
N GLY A 220 -6.20 5.63 -1.97
CA GLY A 220 -4.80 5.86 -2.26
C GLY A 220 -4.03 6.21 -0.99
N VAL A 221 -2.78 5.77 -0.92
CA VAL A 221 -2.01 5.73 0.33
C VAL A 221 -1.74 7.11 0.94
N GLY A 222 -1.83 8.18 0.15
CA GLY A 222 -1.62 9.56 0.57
C GLY A 222 -2.89 10.41 0.56
N ARG A 223 -4.08 9.80 0.56
CA ARG A 223 -5.37 10.53 0.59
C ARG A 223 -5.37 11.61 1.68
N ILE A 224 -5.79 12.83 1.37
CA ILE A 224 -6.05 13.88 2.35
C ILE A 224 -7.51 13.76 2.76
N ASN A 225 -7.72 13.55 4.06
CA ASN A 225 -9.03 13.27 4.66
C ASN A 225 -9.77 14.57 5.05
N PRO A 226 -11.10 14.50 5.30
CA PRO A 226 -11.89 15.66 5.72
C PRO A 226 -11.39 16.33 7.02
N ASP A 227 -10.76 15.57 7.92
CA ASP A 227 -10.13 16.06 9.16
C ASP A 227 -8.72 16.67 8.95
N GLY A 228 -8.24 16.71 7.69
CA GLY A 228 -6.92 17.21 7.31
C GLY A 228 -5.77 16.21 7.51
N SER A 229 -6.04 15.02 8.06
CA SER A 229 -5.04 13.96 8.18
C SER A 229 -4.67 13.37 6.82
N ARG A 230 -3.52 12.70 6.75
CA ARG A 230 -3.00 12.08 5.52
C ARG A 230 -2.96 10.57 5.65
N GLY A 231 -3.51 9.89 4.67
CA GLY A 231 -3.45 8.44 4.53
C GLY A 231 -4.81 7.76 4.47
N ALA A 232 -4.81 6.55 3.93
CA ALA A 232 -5.93 5.62 4.00
C ALA A 232 -5.47 4.32 4.68
N CYS A 233 -5.84 4.12 5.95
CA CYS A 233 -5.46 2.89 6.68
C CYS A 233 -6.06 1.62 6.05
N SER A 234 -7.07 1.74 5.19
CA SER A 234 -7.67 0.60 4.48
C SER A 234 -6.92 0.17 3.22
N SER A 235 -5.84 0.85 2.80
CA SER A 235 -5.14 0.51 1.55
C SER A 235 -4.56 -0.91 1.55
N CYS A 236 -4.16 -1.44 2.72
CA CYS A 236 -3.48 -2.75 2.81
C CYS A 236 -4.32 -3.82 3.51
N HIS A 237 -5.03 -3.46 4.57
CA HIS A 237 -6.02 -4.32 5.24
C HIS A 237 -7.40 -3.65 5.09
N PRO A 238 -8.12 -3.96 4.00
CA PRO A 238 -9.36 -3.27 3.67
C PRO A 238 -10.40 -3.33 4.79
N ARG A 239 -11.24 -2.30 4.83
CA ARG A 239 -12.47 -2.32 5.62
C ARG A 239 -13.42 -3.39 5.03
N HIS A 240 -14.26 -4.04 5.83
CA HIS A 240 -14.47 -3.88 7.27
C HIS A 240 -13.84 -5.03 8.10
N GLN A 241 -13.19 -6.00 7.46
CA GLN A 241 -12.48 -7.06 8.17
C GLN A 241 -11.17 -6.61 8.82
N PHE A 242 -10.47 -5.63 8.23
CA PHE A 242 -9.16 -5.13 8.69
C PHE A 242 -8.14 -6.27 8.97
N SER A 243 -8.13 -7.27 8.09
CA SER A 243 -7.38 -8.50 8.30
C SER A 243 -5.87 -8.31 8.07
N ILE A 244 -5.07 -8.51 9.12
CA ILE A 244 -3.60 -8.58 8.99
C ILE A 244 -3.16 -9.73 8.05
N ALA A 245 -3.97 -10.80 7.96
CA ALA A 245 -3.70 -11.87 7.02
C ALA A 245 -3.81 -11.41 5.56
N VAL A 246 -4.78 -10.53 5.25
CA VAL A 246 -4.87 -9.89 3.93
C VAL A 246 -3.68 -8.96 3.70
N ALA A 247 -3.32 -8.12 4.67
CA ALA A 247 -2.17 -7.22 4.55
C ALA A 247 -0.82 -7.95 4.37
N ARG A 248 -0.69 -9.16 4.92
CA ARG A 248 0.52 -9.98 4.77
C ARG A 248 0.59 -10.73 3.45
N LYS A 249 -0.54 -10.91 2.76
CA LYS A 249 -0.56 -11.55 1.45
C LYS A 249 -0.17 -10.54 0.37
N PRO A 250 0.64 -10.96 -0.62
CA PRO A 250 1.22 -10.07 -1.62
C PRO A 250 0.16 -9.40 -2.52
N TYR A 251 -1.03 -10.00 -2.67
CA TYR A 251 -2.14 -9.43 -3.45
C TYR A 251 -2.59 -8.04 -2.95
N SER A 252 -2.47 -7.77 -1.65
CA SER A 252 -2.78 -6.45 -1.09
C SER A 252 -1.85 -5.35 -1.63
N CYS A 253 -0.60 -5.70 -1.92
CA CYS A 253 0.37 -4.78 -2.52
C CYS A 253 0.16 -4.62 -4.04
N ALA A 254 -0.42 -5.65 -4.68
CA ALA A 254 -0.59 -5.74 -6.13
C ALA A 254 -1.65 -4.78 -6.68
N GLN A 255 -2.42 -4.08 -5.85
CA GLN A 255 -3.29 -2.99 -6.32
C GLN A 255 -2.48 -1.84 -6.95
N CYS A 256 -1.28 -1.56 -6.43
CA CYS A 256 -0.50 -0.37 -6.81
C CYS A 256 0.93 -0.67 -7.27
N HIS A 257 1.49 -1.85 -6.95
CA HIS A 257 2.87 -2.20 -7.29
C HIS A 257 2.92 -3.17 -8.47
N LEU A 258 2.57 -2.66 -9.66
CA LEU A 258 2.47 -3.40 -10.91
C LEU A 258 3.41 -2.84 -11.99
N GLU A 259 3.58 -3.61 -13.06
CA GLU A 259 4.24 -3.15 -14.27
C GLU A 259 3.44 -2.02 -14.96
N PRO A 260 4.10 -1.16 -15.76
CA PRO A 260 5.52 -1.20 -16.13
C PRO A 260 6.47 -0.43 -15.18
N ASP A 261 5.96 0.48 -14.35
CA ASP A 261 6.77 1.44 -13.60
C ASP A 261 7.23 0.95 -12.22
N VAL A 262 6.43 0.11 -11.55
CA VAL A 262 6.72 -0.41 -10.20
C VAL A 262 6.43 -1.91 -10.07
N PRO A 263 7.08 -2.79 -10.87
CA PRO A 263 6.68 -4.19 -11.10
C PRO A 263 6.97 -5.15 -9.93
N ALA A 264 6.87 -4.71 -8.67
CA ALA A 264 7.22 -5.52 -7.51
C ALA A 264 6.35 -6.78 -7.38
N TRP A 265 5.05 -6.68 -7.67
CA TRP A 265 4.17 -7.84 -7.69
C TRP A 265 4.60 -8.84 -8.76
N ASN A 266 4.82 -8.37 -9.99
CA ASN A 266 5.18 -9.22 -11.11
C ASN A 266 6.51 -9.93 -10.87
N VAL A 267 7.51 -9.18 -10.41
CA VAL A 267 8.83 -9.70 -10.04
C VAL A 267 8.72 -10.72 -8.90
N TYR A 268 7.98 -10.40 -7.84
CA TYR A 268 7.74 -11.32 -6.74
C TYR A 268 7.07 -12.60 -7.24
N LYS A 269 6.03 -12.48 -8.07
CA LYS A 269 5.24 -13.59 -8.57
C LYS A 269 6.09 -14.61 -9.34
N GLU A 270 7.05 -14.15 -10.13
CA GLU A 270 7.96 -15.00 -10.90
C GLU A 270 9.20 -15.48 -10.11
N SER A 271 9.48 -14.86 -8.96
CA SER A 271 10.58 -15.28 -8.08
C SER A 271 10.34 -16.66 -7.44
N LYS A 272 11.41 -17.32 -6.99
CA LYS A 272 11.27 -18.55 -6.20
C LYS A 272 10.51 -18.32 -4.88
N HIS A 273 10.62 -17.14 -4.26
CA HIS A 273 9.82 -16.79 -3.10
C HIS A 273 8.32 -16.78 -3.42
N GLY A 274 7.93 -16.14 -4.52
CA GLY A 274 6.54 -16.14 -5.01
C GLY A 274 6.03 -17.52 -5.37
N ASN A 275 6.82 -18.31 -6.11
CA ASN A 275 6.46 -19.67 -6.49
C ASN A 275 6.18 -20.54 -5.26
N ILE A 276 7.09 -20.54 -4.27
CA ILE A 276 6.91 -21.29 -3.01
C ILE A 276 5.69 -20.79 -2.24
N TYR A 277 5.48 -19.47 -2.19
CA TYR A 277 4.28 -18.88 -1.61
C TYR A 277 3.03 -19.44 -2.27
N PHE A 278 2.85 -19.35 -3.59
CA PHE A 278 1.62 -19.83 -4.24
C PHE A 278 1.41 -21.33 -4.09
N SER A 279 2.49 -22.11 -4.01
CA SER A 279 2.40 -23.56 -3.78
C SER A 279 2.05 -23.94 -2.34
N ASN A 280 2.32 -23.10 -1.34
CA ASN A 280 2.23 -23.50 0.07
C ASN A 280 1.48 -22.55 1.00
N TYR A 281 1.08 -21.36 0.57
CA TYR A 281 0.50 -20.35 1.47
C TYR A 281 -0.74 -20.84 2.24
N GLY A 282 -1.52 -21.77 1.67
CA GLY A 282 -2.67 -22.38 2.36
C GLY A 282 -2.30 -23.13 3.66
N LYS A 283 -1.03 -23.49 3.85
CA LYS A 283 -0.50 -24.20 5.02
C LYS A 283 0.07 -23.25 6.09
N TRP A 284 0.07 -21.94 5.84
CA TRP A 284 0.78 -20.94 6.66
C TRP A 284 -0.18 -20.18 7.58
N ASN A 285 0.34 -19.71 8.71
CA ASN A 285 -0.42 -18.91 9.66
C ASN A 285 -0.16 -17.41 9.44
N PHE A 286 -1.01 -16.76 8.64
CA PHE A 286 -0.93 -15.31 8.42
C PHE A 286 -1.51 -14.47 9.56
N GLN A 287 -2.09 -15.08 10.60
CA GLN A 287 -2.65 -14.37 11.75
C GLN A 287 -1.69 -14.30 12.94
N ALA A 288 -0.63 -15.11 12.98
CA ALA A 288 0.28 -15.12 14.13
C ALA A 288 0.93 -13.75 14.39
N VAL A 289 0.95 -13.33 15.67
CA VAL A 289 1.67 -12.14 16.14
C VAL A 289 2.35 -12.49 17.46
N PRO A 290 3.69 -12.45 17.55
CA PRO A 290 4.67 -12.21 16.47
C PRO A 290 4.60 -13.23 15.32
N TRP A 291 5.14 -12.90 14.13
CA TRP A 291 5.17 -13.81 12.99
C TRP A 291 6.50 -14.57 12.95
N LYS A 292 6.46 -15.88 13.17
CA LYS A 292 7.65 -16.72 13.33
C LYS A 292 8.10 -17.32 12.00
N VAL A 293 9.29 -16.95 11.54
CA VAL A 293 9.90 -17.56 10.36
C VAL A 293 10.17 -19.04 10.59
N GLY A 294 9.91 -19.87 9.58
CA GLY A 294 10.04 -21.34 9.63
C GLY A 294 8.83 -22.07 10.22
N ILE A 295 8.08 -21.42 11.12
CA ILE A 295 6.88 -21.98 11.76
C ILE A 295 5.61 -21.47 11.07
N ASP A 296 5.42 -20.15 11.04
CA ASP A 296 4.20 -19.54 10.50
C ASP A 296 4.27 -19.32 8.99
N PHE A 297 5.48 -19.24 8.41
CA PHE A 297 5.74 -19.12 6.97
C PHE A 297 7.15 -19.62 6.63
N GLN A 298 7.35 -20.16 5.42
CA GLN A 298 8.67 -20.65 4.95
C GLN A 298 9.23 -19.92 3.72
N ALA A 299 8.44 -19.10 3.02
CA ALA A 299 8.97 -18.14 2.06
C ALA A 299 8.39 -16.74 2.34
N PRO A 300 9.21 -15.68 2.20
CA PRO A 300 8.80 -14.34 2.58
C PRO A 300 7.76 -13.78 1.60
N THR A 301 6.81 -12.99 2.11
CA THR A 301 5.96 -12.10 1.29
C THR A 301 6.48 -10.66 1.33
N CYS A 302 5.84 -9.75 0.60
CA CYS A 302 6.12 -8.32 0.65
C CYS A 302 6.15 -7.79 2.11
N ALA A 303 5.15 -8.18 2.91
CA ALA A 303 5.02 -7.73 4.28
C ALA A 303 6.12 -8.29 5.20
N ALA A 304 6.58 -9.52 4.96
CA ALA A 304 7.68 -10.11 5.73
C ALA A 304 8.94 -9.23 5.62
N CYS A 305 9.35 -8.92 4.39
CA CYS A 305 10.55 -8.13 4.14
C CYS A 305 10.40 -6.66 4.55
N HIS A 306 9.23 -6.04 4.34
CA HIS A 306 9.11 -4.58 4.41
C HIS A 306 8.43 -4.00 5.66
N ASN A 307 7.62 -4.77 6.40
CA ASN A 307 6.74 -4.17 7.43
C ASN A 307 6.57 -5.01 8.70
N SER A 308 6.52 -6.34 8.61
CA SER A 308 6.06 -7.21 9.70
C SER A 308 7.05 -7.32 10.85
N LEU A 309 6.54 -7.43 12.08
CA LEU A 309 7.28 -7.98 13.21
C LEU A 309 7.58 -9.46 12.93
N ILE A 310 8.87 -9.77 12.72
CA ILE A 310 9.36 -11.13 12.51
C ILE A 310 10.18 -11.56 13.72
N THR A 311 9.94 -12.77 14.19
CA THR A 311 10.77 -13.43 15.19
C THR A 311 11.27 -14.77 14.70
N THR A 312 12.32 -15.27 15.33
CA THR A 312 12.73 -16.66 15.25
C THR A 312 11.75 -17.58 16.02
N PRO A 313 11.85 -18.91 15.86
CA PRO A 313 10.99 -19.85 16.60
C PRO A 313 11.06 -19.70 18.12
N ASP A 314 12.26 -19.41 18.66
CA ASP A 314 12.57 -19.14 20.07
C ASP A 314 12.16 -17.72 20.54
N GLY A 315 11.62 -16.89 19.65
CA GLY A 315 11.01 -15.59 20.01
C GLY A 315 11.95 -14.39 19.97
N ARG A 316 13.21 -14.56 19.54
CA ARG A 316 14.13 -13.44 19.31
C ARG A 316 13.65 -12.60 18.13
N VAL A 317 13.67 -11.27 18.29
CA VAL A 317 13.23 -10.36 17.23
C VAL A 317 14.26 -10.33 16.11
N VAL A 318 13.78 -10.59 14.89
CA VAL A 318 14.56 -10.48 13.65
C VAL A 318 14.41 -9.08 13.07
N ALA A 319 13.16 -8.59 13.00
CA ALA A 319 12.84 -7.26 12.51
C ALA A 319 11.58 -6.73 13.20
N GLU A 320 11.63 -5.48 13.67
CA GLU A 320 10.49 -4.81 14.31
C GLU A 320 9.41 -4.41 13.31
N ARG A 321 8.15 -4.34 13.75
CA ARG A 321 7.05 -3.84 12.92
C ARG A 321 7.25 -2.34 12.62
N THR A 322 7.02 -1.94 11.38
CA THR A 322 7.03 -0.51 10.99
C THR A 322 6.00 -0.21 9.91
N HIS A 323 5.13 0.78 10.13
CA HIS A 323 4.26 1.34 9.09
C HIS A 323 4.93 2.43 8.24
N ASP A 324 6.17 2.81 8.56
CA ASP A 324 7.04 3.47 7.60
C ASP A 324 7.77 2.43 6.75
N PHE A 325 7.26 2.19 5.55
CA PHE A 325 7.87 1.27 4.57
C PHE A 325 9.23 1.77 4.06
N GLY A 326 9.57 3.05 4.28
CA GLY A 326 10.89 3.60 3.99
C GLY A 326 11.97 3.18 5.00
N ALA A 327 11.58 2.82 6.23
CA ALA A 327 12.50 2.56 7.33
C ALA A 327 13.42 1.34 7.11
N ARG A 328 13.07 0.43 6.19
CA ARG A 328 13.90 -0.73 5.81
C ARG A 328 14.65 -0.57 4.50
N LEU A 329 14.49 0.56 3.82
CA LEU A 329 15.11 0.82 2.53
C LEU A 329 16.32 1.73 2.73
N TRP A 330 17.48 1.32 2.20
CA TRP A 330 18.69 2.14 2.18
C TRP A 330 18.84 2.91 0.86
N VAL A 331 18.51 2.25 -0.24
CA VAL A 331 18.51 2.81 -1.60
C VAL A 331 17.08 2.89 -2.14
N ARG A 332 16.79 3.93 -2.92
CA ARG A 332 15.56 4.06 -3.70
C ARG A 332 15.83 3.55 -5.11
N LEU A 333 15.17 2.44 -5.45
CA LEU A 333 15.30 1.81 -6.77
C LEU A 333 14.54 2.58 -7.85
N PHE A 334 13.33 3.03 -7.51
CA PHE A 334 12.52 3.88 -8.38
C PHE A 334 13.30 5.16 -8.72
N GLY A 335 13.80 5.23 -9.96
CA GLY A 335 14.70 6.27 -10.41
C GLY A 335 14.02 7.63 -10.53
N LEU A 336 14.67 8.67 -10.01
CA LEU A 336 14.20 10.07 -10.08
C LEU A 336 15.33 11.04 -10.50
N ILE A 337 16.00 10.83 -11.64
CA ILE A 337 15.81 9.72 -12.61
C ILE A 337 16.73 8.51 -12.33
N TYR A 338 17.76 8.69 -11.50
CA TYR A 338 18.68 7.64 -11.08
C TYR A 338 18.27 7.03 -9.74
N SER A 339 18.85 5.88 -9.40
CA SER A 339 18.75 5.39 -8.02
C SER A 339 19.54 6.29 -7.08
N HIS A 340 19.05 6.44 -5.85
CA HIS A 340 19.62 7.37 -4.89
C HIS A 340 19.38 6.89 -3.45
N PRO A 341 20.14 7.36 -2.45
CA PRO A 341 19.85 7.08 -1.05
C PRO A 341 18.42 7.51 -0.68
N GLN A 342 17.78 6.82 0.25
CA GLN A 342 16.39 7.11 0.61
C GLN A 342 16.23 8.52 1.21
N PRO A 343 15.12 9.23 0.94
CA PRO A 343 14.81 10.48 1.63
C PRO A 343 14.70 10.28 3.15
N ILE A 344 15.15 11.27 3.92
CA ILE A 344 15.10 11.27 5.39
C ILE A 344 13.65 11.34 5.89
N GLN A 345 12.78 12.04 5.16
CA GLN A 345 11.38 12.27 5.52
C GLN A 345 10.41 11.92 4.38
N GLY A 346 9.11 11.85 4.71
CA GLY A 346 8.05 11.48 3.78
C GLY A 346 7.76 12.51 2.70
N ASP A 347 7.83 13.79 3.02
CA ASP A 347 7.68 14.88 2.05
C ASP A 347 8.96 15.06 1.24
N THR A 348 8.91 14.64 -0.01
CA THR A 348 10.02 14.74 -0.96
C THR A 348 9.87 15.92 -1.91
N SER A 349 8.76 16.66 -1.86
CA SER A 349 8.55 17.85 -2.70
C SER A 349 9.53 18.98 -2.33
N ILE A 350 10.05 18.95 -1.10
CA ILE A 350 11.02 19.92 -0.58
C ILE A 350 12.47 19.62 -0.96
N LEU A 351 12.77 18.44 -1.53
CA LEU A 351 14.12 18.11 -1.97
C LEU A 351 14.54 19.09 -3.06
N LYS A 352 15.85 19.37 -3.16
CA LYS A 352 16.42 20.14 -4.27
C LYS A 352 17.75 19.53 -4.67
N ASN A 353 17.92 19.26 -5.96
CA ASN A 353 19.22 18.88 -6.51
C ASN A 353 20.09 20.14 -6.74
N LYS A 354 21.31 19.95 -7.25
CA LYS A 354 22.24 21.06 -7.56
C LYS A 354 21.71 22.04 -8.62
N ASP A 355 20.78 21.61 -9.47
CA ASP A 355 20.18 22.40 -10.55
C ASP A 355 18.93 23.16 -10.06
N GLY A 356 18.60 23.06 -8.76
CA GLY A 356 17.43 23.70 -8.15
C GLY A 356 16.11 22.98 -8.43
N LEU A 357 16.11 21.88 -9.20
CA LEU A 357 14.93 21.07 -9.43
C LEU A 357 14.58 20.26 -8.19
N PRO A 358 13.28 20.01 -7.93
CA PRO A 358 12.82 19.23 -6.79
C PRO A 358 13.02 17.73 -6.99
N LEU A 359 14.27 17.33 -7.22
CA LEU A 359 14.67 15.96 -7.51
C LEU A 359 15.79 15.53 -6.55
N PRO A 360 15.89 14.23 -6.26
CA PRO A 360 16.98 13.68 -5.46
C PRO A 360 18.30 13.60 -6.22
N THR A 361 18.27 13.75 -7.55
CA THR A 361 19.45 13.71 -8.42
C THR A 361 19.35 14.78 -9.50
N ALA A 362 20.49 15.30 -9.94
CA ALA A 362 20.63 16.10 -11.16
C ALA A 362 20.52 15.21 -12.39
N PHE A 363 20.21 15.80 -13.56
CA PHE A 363 20.18 15.05 -14.82
C PHE A 363 21.56 14.52 -15.20
N THR A 364 22.62 15.17 -14.75
CA THR A 364 24.02 14.72 -14.89
C THR A 364 24.43 13.61 -13.91
N GLY A 365 23.52 13.17 -13.01
CA GLY A 365 23.71 12.02 -12.13
C GLY A 365 24.12 12.36 -10.69
N GLU A 366 24.46 13.60 -10.39
CA GLU A 366 24.87 14.00 -9.04
C GLU A 366 23.69 13.93 -8.06
N VAL A 367 23.93 13.28 -6.93
CA VAL A 367 22.96 13.15 -5.84
C VAL A 367 22.82 14.47 -5.08
N ALA A 368 21.60 14.80 -4.64
CA ALA A 368 21.33 15.98 -3.83
C ALA A 368 22.15 15.97 -2.52
N LYS A 369 22.71 17.13 -2.16
CA LYS A 369 23.58 17.28 -0.97
C LYS A 369 22.85 17.09 0.37
N GLY A 370 21.53 17.20 0.38
CA GLY A 370 20.72 17.16 1.60
C GLY A 370 19.37 16.49 1.39
N GLY A 371 18.71 16.15 2.51
CA GLY A 371 17.39 15.51 2.52
C GLY A 371 17.40 14.00 2.24
N LEU A 372 18.58 13.40 2.04
CA LEU A 372 18.77 11.96 1.85
C LEU A 372 19.58 11.35 2.99
N ILE A 373 19.33 10.08 3.31
CA ILE A 373 20.05 9.39 4.39
C ILE A 373 21.54 9.23 4.06
N ASN A 374 22.37 9.33 5.09
CA ASN A 374 23.81 9.13 4.96
C ASN A 374 24.18 7.65 4.85
N GLU A 375 25.45 7.37 4.55
CA GLU A 375 25.97 6.01 4.39
C GLU A 375 25.82 5.14 5.66
N GLN A 376 25.93 5.74 6.85
CA GLN A 376 25.75 5.03 8.11
C GLN A 376 24.31 4.50 8.26
N GLU A 377 23.31 5.32 7.98
CA GLU A 377 21.91 4.91 8.02
C GLU A 377 21.59 3.94 6.88
N GLN A 378 22.21 4.10 5.70
CA GLN A 378 22.11 3.12 4.62
C GLN A 378 22.61 1.74 5.06
N ALA A 379 23.81 1.68 5.65
CA ALA A 379 24.40 0.44 6.16
C ALA A 379 23.51 -0.20 7.25
N LYS A 380 22.96 0.62 8.16
CA LYS A 380 22.04 0.17 9.20
C LYS A 380 20.77 -0.46 8.60
N ARG A 381 20.12 0.18 7.62
CA ARG A 381 18.91 -0.34 6.98
C ARG A 381 19.20 -1.59 6.14
N LYS A 382 20.33 -1.63 5.44
CA LYS A 382 20.83 -2.83 4.74
C LYS A 382 21.02 -4.00 5.71
N ASN A 383 21.61 -3.76 6.88
CA ASN A 383 21.76 -4.77 7.92
C ASN A 383 20.42 -5.28 8.47
N VAL A 384 19.42 -4.41 8.65
CA VAL A 384 18.06 -4.83 9.04
C VAL A 384 17.47 -5.78 8.00
N MET A 385 17.60 -5.48 6.70
CA MET A 385 17.15 -6.39 5.65
C MET A 385 17.97 -7.70 5.63
N GLY A 386 19.29 -7.61 5.80
CA GLY A 386 20.17 -8.77 5.92
C GLY A 386 19.72 -9.74 7.02
N LYS A 387 19.35 -9.23 8.19
CA LYS A 387 18.81 -10.05 9.30
C LYS A 387 17.59 -10.86 8.90
N VAL A 388 16.70 -10.32 8.05
CA VAL A 388 15.55 -11.07 7.51
C VAL A 388 16.04 -12.20 6.60
N CYS A 389 16.99 -11.93 5.71
CA CYS A 389 17.58 -12.93 4.81
C CYS A 389 18.29 -14.06 5.59
N TYR A 390 19.00 -13.73 6.66
CA TYR A 390 19.77 -14.68 7.47
C TYR A 390 18.91 -15.73 8.19
N GLN A 391 17.59 -15.59 8.18
CA GLN A 391 16.70 -16.61 8.74
C GLN A 391 16.53 -17.82 7.82
N CYS A 392 16.87 -17.69 6.54
CA CYS A 392 16.76 -18.78 5.55
C CYS A 392 18.06 -18.98 4.74
N HIS A 393 18.98 -18.01 4.72
CA HIS A 393 20.18 -18.03 3.90
C HIS A 393 21.45 -17.76 4.71
N GLY A 394 22.57 -18.33 4.25
CA GLY A 394 23.89 -18.01 4.80
C GLY A 394 24.33 -16.59 4.48
N THR A 395 25.18 -16.02 5.34
CA THR A 395 25.69 -14.63 5.21
C THR A 395 26.39 -14.39 3.88
N SER A 396 27.22 -15.34 3.42
CA SER A 396 27.92 -15.27 2.13
C SER A 396 26.96 -15.10 0.95
N TRP A 397 25.90 -15.92 0.90
CA TRP A 397 24.90 -15.83 -0.17
C TRP A 397 24.17 -14.48 -0.14
N THR A 398 23.77 -14.00 1.03
CA THR A 398 23.09 -12.70 1.18
C THR A 398 24.00 -11.53 0.78
N HIS A 399 25.28 -11.56 1.15
CA HIS A 399 26.24 -10.53 0.74
C HIS A 399 26.44 -10.51 -0.78
N SER A 400 26.60 -11.69 -1.40
CA SER A 400 26.71 -11.81 -2.86
C SER A 400 25.44 -11.32 -3.57
N HIS A 401 24.25 -11.58 -3.01
CA HIS A 401 23.00 -11.05 -3.55
C HIS A 401 22.96 -9.52 -3.53
N PHE A 402 23.33 -8.89 -2.41
CA PHE A 402 23.37 -7.43 -2.33
C PHE A 402 24.47 -6.81 -3.20
N ALA A 403 25.63 -7.45 -3.31
CA ALA A 403 26.71 -6.99 -4.20
C ALA A 403 26.27 -7.03 -5.67
N LYS A 404 25.59 -8.11 -6.08
CA LYS A 404 24.96 -8.20 -7.42
C LYS A 404 23.94 -7.07 -7.64
N MET A 405 23.09 -6.80 -6.65
CA MET A 405 22.11 -5.71 -6.72
C MET A 405 22.79 -4.34 -6.87
N GLU A 406 23.84 -4.07 -6.13
CA GLU A 406 24.63 -2.83 -6.24
C GLU A 406 25.29 -2.68 -7.61
N ASN A 407 25.85 -3.77 -8.16
CA ASN A 407 26.39 -3.77 -9.51
C ASN A 407 25.31 -3.45 -10.56
N THR A 408 24.16 -4.13 -10.49
CA THR A 408 23.04 -3.88 -11.41
C THR A 408 22.57 -2.42 -11.35
N ILE A 409 22.45 -1.84 -10.15
CA ILE A 409 22.07 -0.42 -10.00
C ILE A 409 23.07 0.47 -10.73
N LYS A 410 24.37 0.26 -10.51
CA LYS A 410 25.44 1.04 -11.14
C LYS A 410 25.39 0.96 -12.68
N GLU A 411 25.27 -0.24 -13.23
CA GLU A 411 25.24 -0.44 -14.68
C GLU A 411 23.98 0.17 -15.31
N VAL A 412 22.81 -0.03 -14.70
CA VAL A 412 21.55 0.53 -15.19
C VAL A 412 21.55 2.06 -15.11
N ASP A 413 22.02 2.64 -14.01
CA ASP A 413 22.12 4.09 -13.88
C ASP A 413 23.09 4.70 -14.90
N SER A 414 24.14 3.97 -15.30
CA SER A 414 25.03 4.41 -16.39
C SER A 414 24.32 4.47 -17.75
N GLN A 415 23.39 3.55 -18.04
CA GLN A 415 22.59 3.61 -19.26
C GLN A 415 21.51 4.70 -19.22
N ILE A 416 20.97 5.02 -18.04
CA ILE A 416 20.11 6.19 -17.86
C ILE A 416 20.90 7.47 -18.19
N LEU A 417 22.18 7.55 -17.77
CA LEU A 417 23.03 8.70 -18.08
C LEU A 417 23.27 8.83 -19.59
N ALA A 418 23.56 7.72 -20.28
CA ALA A 418 23.70 7.72 -21.73
C ALA A 418 22.43 8.21 -22.45
N ALA A 419 21.25 7.74 -22.04
CA ALA A 419 19.98 8.22 -22.60
C ALA A 419 19.73 9.71 -22.29
N THR A 420 20.10 10.16 -21.11
CA THR A 420 19.98 11.57 -20.71
C THR A 420 20.92 12.46 -21.54
N GLN A 421 22.12 12.00 -21.85
CA GLN A 421 23.04 12.72 -22.74
C GLN A 421 22.47 12.84 -24.17
N LEU A 422 21.84 11.79 -24.70
CA LEU A 422 21.14 11.85 -25.99
C LEU A 422 19.99 12.86 -25.97
N LEU A 423 19.20 12.89 -24.89
CA LEU A 423 18.14 13.88 -24.72
C LEU A 423 18.70 15.32 -24.71
N LEU A 424 19.78 15.55 -23.96
CA LEU A 424 20.45 16.86 -23.91
C LEU A 424 21.02 17.26 -25.28
N GLU A 425 21.55 16.31 -26.07
CA GLU A 425 21.99 16.56 -27.45
C GLU A 425 20.80 16.97 -28.34
N ALA A 426 19.67 16.27 -28.24
CA ALA A 426 18.45 16.59 -28.99
C ALA A 426 17.95 18.02 -28.69
N TRP A 427 17.90 18.41 -27.41
CA TRP A 427 17.54 19.77 -27.00
C TRP A 427 18.55 20.81 -27.48
N LYS A 428 19.85 20.52 -27.42
CA LYS A 428 20.89 21.44 -27.92
C LYS A 428 20.81 21.63 -29.43
N ALA A 429 20.45 20.57 -30.17
CA ALA A 429 20.30 20.60 -31.62
C ALA A 429 18.94 21.18 -32.09
N GLY A 430 18.04 21.55 -31.17
CA GLY A 430 16.71 22.06 -31.50
C GLY A 430 15.78 21.01 -32.11
N LEU A 431 16.05 19.72 -31.88
CA LEU A 431 15.19 18.62 -32.34
C LEU A 431 13.97 18.42 -31.43
N ALA A 432 14.07 18.89 -30.20
CA ALA A 432 13.02 18.96 -29.18
C ALA A 432 13.30 20.19 -28.28
N GLU A 433 12.31 20.63 -27.52
CA GLU A 433 12.39 21.76 -26.58
C GLU A 433 11.98 21.31 -25.18
N GLY A 434 12.93 21.30 -24.24
CA GLY A 434 12.67 20.88 -22.85
C GLY A 434 13.07 21.92 -21.82
N LEU A 435 13.61 21.46 -20.69
CA LEU A 435 13.95 22.33 -19.56
C LEU A 435 14.87 23.52 -19.93
N PRO A 436 15.92 23.37 -20.75
CA PRO A 436 16.77 24.50 -21.14
C PRO A 436 16.02 25.61 -21.88
N GLN A 437 14.92 25.27 -22.56
CA GLN A 437 14.04 26.20 -23.29
C GLN A 437 12.84 26.67 -22.44
N GLY A 438 12.77 26.27 -21.16
CA GLY A 438 11.60 26.55 -20.31
C GLY A 438 10.34 25.81 -20.75
N LYS A 439 10.49 24.67 -21.44
CA LYS A 439 9.41 23.84 -21.97
C LYS A 439 9.25 22.54 -21.17
N ASN A 440 8.19 21.81 -21.50
CA ASN A 440 7.86 20.53 -20.90
C ASN A 440 8.87 19.47 -21.33
N PRO A 441 9.57 18.77 -20.43
CA PRO A 441 10.60 17.81 -20.82
C PRO A 441 10.05 16.38 -21.03
N PHE A 442 8.75 16.25 -21.32
CA PHE A 442 8.05 14.96 -21.32
C PHE A 442 7.07 14.74 -22.48
N ASP A 443 6.78 15.74 -23.31
CA ASP A 443 5.69 15.67 -24.28
C ASP A 443 6.13 15.29 -25.69
N GLU A 444 7.43 15.36 -25.99
CA GLU A 444 7.97 14.99 -27.31
C GLU A 444 8.46 13.54 -27.39
N THR A 445 8.66 13.03 -28.62
CA THR A 445 8.97 11.61 -28.86
C THR A 445 10.27 11.16 -28.18
N ILE A 446 11.35 11.94 -28.31
CA ILE A 446 12.64 11.62 -27.70
C ILE A 446 12.59 11.69 -26.16
N GLU A 447 11.76 12.57 -25.62
CA GLU A 447 11.50 12.71 -24.19
C GLU A 447 10.71 11.51 -23.67
N GLN A 448 9.71 11.03 -24.40
CA GLN A 448 8.97 9.82 -24.04
C GLN A 448 9.83 8.57 -24.11
N MET A 449 10.77 8.48 -25.08
CA MET A 449 11.79 7.43 -25.08
C MET A 449 12.67 7.51 -23.83
N TRP A 450 13.11 8.70 -23.46
CA TRP A 450 13.88 8.90 -22.23
C TRP A 450 13.08 8.53 -20.96
N ILE A 451 11.80 8.89 -20.86
CA ILE A 451 10.93 8.48 -19.74
C ILE A 451 10.89 6.96 -19.61
N ARG A 452 10.65 6.24 -20.72
CA ARG A 452 10.62 4.76 -20.71
C ARG A 452 11.94 4.17 -20.22
N GLN A 453 13.08 4.79 -20.56
CA GLN A 453 14.40 4.36 -20.13
C GLN A 453 14.49 4.23 -18.61
N TRP A 454 14.16 5.29 -17.86
CA TRP A 454 14.35 5.31 -16.41
C TRP A 454 13.10 4.85 -15.64
N LEU A 455 11.89 5.20 -16.10
CA LEU A 455 10.65 4.93 -15.38
C LEU A 455 10.20 3.48 -15.50
N PHE A 456 10.38 2.85 -16.67
CA PHE A 456 9.91 1.49 -16.93
C PHE A 456 11.06 0.49 -16.92
N TYR A 457 12.04 0.68 -17.81
CA TYR A 457 13.04 -0.36 -18.08
C TYR A 457 14.05 -0.48 -16.93
N ALA A 458 14.67 0.64 -16.56
CA ALA A 458 15.62 0.68 -15.46
C ALA A 458 15.00 0.23 -14.14
N ASN A 459 13.77 0.67 -13.84
CA ASN A 459 13.06 0.25 -12.64
C ASN A 459 12.76 -1.25 -12.64
N SER A 460 12.33 -1.82 -13.76
CA SER A 460 12.07 -3.27 -13.87
C SER A 460 13.32 -4.10 -13.57
N ILE A 461 14.46 -3.74 -14.16
CA ILE A 461 15.75 -4.42 -13.93
C ILE A 461 16.19 -4.30 -12.46
N LYS A 462 16.11 -3.09 -11.89
CA LYS A 462 16.48 -2.83 -10.49
C LYS A 462 15.59 -3.60 -9.50
N TYR A 463 14.28 -3.66 -9.76
CA TYR A 463 13.34 -4.43 -8.94
C TYR A 463 13.60 -5.94 -9.04
N SER A 464 13.82 -6.47 -10.25
CA SER A 464 14.17 -7.88 -10.50
C SER A 464 15.43 -8.30 -9.73
N SER A 465 16.48 -7.48 -9.81
CA SER A 465 17.73 -7.73 -9.07
C SER A 465 17.53 -7.71 -7.56
N ALA A 466 16.76 -6.75 -7.01
CA ALA A 466 16.54 -6.61 -5.58
C ALA A 466 15.75 -7.76 -4.94
N MET A 467 14.74 -8.29 -5.65
CA MET A 467 13.76 -9.25 -5.11
C MET A 467 14.03 -10.70 -5.51
N THR A 468 15.29 -11.06 -5.79
CA THR A 468 15.75 -12.45 -5.95
C THR A 468 14.94 -13.25 -6.99
N GLY A 469 14.52 -12.63 -8.09
CA GLY A 469 13.72 -13.34 -9.08
C GLY A 469 13.16 -12.49 -10.19
N ALA A 470 12.53 -13.18 -11.14
CA ALA A 470 12.07 -12.67 -12.43
C ALA A 470 13.19 -12.28 -13.42
N PRO A 471 14.06 -13.23 -13.85
CA PRO A 471 15.07 -12.97 -14.87
C PRO A 471 14.50 -12.32 -16.13
N ASP A 472 13.24 -12.61 -16.45
CA ASP A 472 12.56 -12.06 -17.61
C ASP A 472 12.29 -10.55 -17.45
N TYR A 473 11.90 -10.07 -16.26
CA TYR A 473 11.82 -8.62 -15.95
C TYR A 473 13.17 -7.93 -15.88
N ALA A 474 14.27 -8.69 -15.74
CA ALA A 474 15.61 -8.16 -15.96
C ALA A 474 16.01 -8.23 -17.44
N THR A 475 15.35 -9.01 -18.29
CA THR A 475 15.80 -9.31 -19.66
C THR A 475 14.84 -8.80 -20.73
N PHE A 476 13.74 -9.52 -21.01
CA PHE A 476 12.85 -9.25 -22.14
C PHE A 476 11.53 -8.55 -21.76
N LYS A 477 11.08 -8.67 -20.51
CA LYS A 477 9.87 -7.99 -20.00
C LYS A 477 10.22 -6.63 -19.41
N ASN A 478 10.34 -5.61 -20.25
CA ASN A 478 10.78 -4.28 -19.84
C ASN A 478 12.20 -4.31 -19.23
N GLY A 479 13.05 -5.24 -19.67
CA GLY A 479 14.38 -5.49 -19.08
C GLY A 479 15.53 -4.88 -19.88
N TRP A 480 16.71 -5.49 -19.77
CA TRP A 480 17.94 -5.10 -20.49
C TRP A 480 17.77 -5.00 -22.00
N TRP A 481 16.94 -5.86 -22.59
CA TRP A 481 16.63 -5.80 -24.03
C TRP A 481 16.03 -4.45 -24.38
N ASN A 482 14.94 -4.06 -23.71
CA ASN A 482 14.24 -2.80 -23.97
C ASN A 482 15.10 -1.59 -23.59
N LEU A 483 15.87 -1.68 -22.50
CA LEU A 483 16.79 -0.63 -22.08
C LEU A 483 17.85 -0.32 -23.16
N THR A 484 18.38 -1.38 -23.80
CA THR A 484 19.39 -1.27 -24.86
C THR A 484 18.78 -0.83 -26.19
N GLU A 485 17.66 -1.45 -26.57
CA GLU A 485 16.95 -1.15 -27.81
C GLU A 485 16.47 0.31 -27.84
N ASN A 486 15.87 0.80 -26.75
CA ASN A 486 15.40 2.17 -26.65
C ASN A 486 16.55 3.19 -26.75
N LEU A 487 17.72 2.88 -26.20
CA LEU A 487 18.91 3.74 -26.34
C LEU A 487 19.35 3.85 -27.82
N GLN A 488 19.31 2.76 -28.56
CA GLN A 488 19.60 2.74 -29.99
C GLN A 488 18.53 3.53 -30.78
N GLN A 489 17.25 3.36 -30.45
CA GLN A 489 16.15 4.11 -31.06
C GLN A 489 16.29 5.63 -30.83
N MET A 490 16.66 6.06 -29.61
CA MET A 490 16.93 7.46 -29.31
C MET A 490 18.04 8.03 -30.21
N LYS A 491 19.15 7.28 -30.34
CA LYS A 491 20.28 7.66 -31.18
C LYS A 491 19.90 7.74 -32.66
N ASP A 492 19.12 6.79 -33.16
CA ASP A 492 18.69 6.78 -34.56
C ASP A 492 17.70 7.91 -34.85
N TRP A 493 16.79 8.20 -33.93
CA TRP A 493 15.85 9.32 -34.03
C TRP A 493 16.58 10.66 -34.18
N ILE A 494 17.64 10.90 -33.40
CA ILE A 494 18.47 12.12 -33.49
C ILE A 494 19.19 12.23 -34.86
N LYS A 495 19.47 11.10 -35.52
CA LYS A 495 20.15 11.07 -36.82
C LYS A 495 19.21 11.24 -38.01
N LEU A 496 17.93 10.94 -37.88
CA LEU A 496 16.97 11.02 -38.99
C LEU A 496 16.94 12.41 -39.66
N PRO A 497 16.92 13.54 -38.93
CA PRO A 497 16.94 14.88 -39.54
C PRO A 497 18.28 15.27 -40.18
N LYS A 498 19.34 14.50 -39.95
CA LYS A 498 20.70 14.73 -40.49
C LYS A 498 20.95 13.97 -41.81
N LYS A 499 19.99 13.15 -42.25
CA LYS A 499 19.98 12.45 -43.55
C LYS A 499 18.92 13.08 -44.43
#